data_AF-A0A0Q8NQV7-F1
#
_entry.id   AF-A0A0Q8NQV7-F1
#
_cell.length_a   1.000
_cell.length_b   1.000
_cell.length_c   1.000
_cell.angle_alpha   90.00
_cell.angle_beta   90.00
_cell.angle_gamma   90.00
#
_symmetry.space_group_name_H-M   'P 1'
#
loop_
_entity.id
_entity.type
_entity.pdbx_description
1 polymer ?
#
loop_
_entity_poly.entity_id
_entity_poly.type
_entity_poly.pdbx_seq_one_letter_code
_entity_poly.pdbx_strand_id
1 'polypeptide(L)' 'MSGVEAQILRDLASVLGRTPEELAIEHAAVILPIPTEPVAGWSVFDGPPNLAAGADQPGTDSRSFP' A
#
# COMPACT_ATOMS: atom_id res chain seq x y z
N MET A 1 -10.85 4.60 -17.80
CA MET A 1 -10.22 4.11 -16.57
C MET A 1 -9.15 3.11 -16.94
N SER A 2 -7.89 3.42 -16.64
CA SER A 2 -6.80 2.46 -16.81
C SER A 2 -6.82 1.45 -15.65
N GLY A 3 -6.30 0.24 -15.84
CA GLY A 3 -6.24 -0.76 -14.76
C GLY A 3 -5.39 -0.31 -13.56
N VAL A 4 -4.42 0.58 -13.79
CA VAL A 4 -3.55 1.16 -12.75
C VAL A 4 -4.32 2.11 -11.84
N GLU A 5 -5.17 2.96 -12.42
CA GLU A 5 -6.01 3.92 -11.68
C GLU A 5 -6.93 3.20 -10.68
N ALA A 6 -7.56 2.10 -11.11
CA ALA A 6 -8.42 1.28 -10.24
C ALA A 6 -7.64 0.62 -9.10
N GLN A 7 -6.38 0.24 -9.33
CA GLN A 7 -5.52 -0.33 -8.31
C GLN A 7 -5.11 0.72 -7.26
N ILE A 8 -4.71 1.91 -7.69
CA ILE A 8 -4.38 3.03 -6.78
C ILE A 8 -5.58 3.40 -5.90
N LEU A 9 -6.78 3.50 -6.49
CA LEU A 9 -8.01 3.79 -5.76
C LEU A 9 -8.32 2.71 -4.70
N ARG A 10 -8.12 1.44 -5.03
CA ARG A 10 -8.32 0.32 -4.10
C ARG A 10 -7.32 0.36 -2.95
N ASP A 11 -6.05 0.60 -3.23
CA ASP A 11 -5.00 0.65 -2.22
C ASP A 11 -5.21 1.85 -1.29
N LEU A 12 -5.55 3.02 -1.85
CA LEU A 12 -5.87 4.21 -1.08
C LEU A 12 -7.12 4.03 -0.22
N ALA A 13 -8.16 3.40 -0.76
CA ALA A 13 -9.38 3.04 -0.02
C ALA A 13 -9.05 2.20 1.21
N SER A 14 -8.16 1.21 1.07
CA SER A 14 -7.75 0.34 2.18
C SER A 14 -7.02 1.10 3.30
N VAL A 15 -6.16 2.06 2.94
CA VAL A 15 -5.39 2.86 3.91
C VAL A 15 -6.26 3.88 4.64
N LEU A 16 -7.20 4.50 3.92
CA LEU A 16 -8.10 5.53 4.47
C LEU A 16 -9.34 4.94 5.15
N GLY A 17 -9.58 3.63 5.04
CA GLY A 17 -10.79 2.99 5.56
C GLY A 17 -12.07 3.43 4.84
N ARG A 18 -11.95 3.74 3.53
CA ARG A 18 -13.05 4.22 2.68
C ARG A 18 -13.34 3.22 1.55
N THR A 19 -14.34 3.49 0.72
CA THR A 19 -14.63 2.67 -0.46
C THR A 19 -13.91 3.20 -1.70
N PRO A 20 -13.48 2.33 -2.63
CA PRO A 20 -12.92 2.76 -3.91
C PRO A 20 -13.88 3.63 -4.72
N GLU A 21 -15.18 3.40 -4.62
CA GLU A 21 -16.23 4.14 -5.32
C GLU A 21 -16.31 5.60 -4.86
N GLU A 22 -16.22 5.86 -3.55
CA GLU A 22 -16.18 7.22 -3.00
C GLU A 22 -14.97 7.99 -3.53
N LEU A 23 -13.80 7.34 -3.53
CA LEU A 23 -12.57 7.96 -4.02
C LEU A 23 -12.58 8.16 -5.54
N ALA A 24 -13.25 7.28 -6.29
CA ALA A 24 -13.44 7.44 -7.73
C ALA A 24 -14.30 8.67 -8.06
N ILE A 25 -15.34 8.95 -7.24
CA ILE A 25 -16.17 10.15 -7.38
C ILE A 25 -15.34 11.41 -7.08
N GLU A 26 -14.54 11.40 -6.02
CA GLU A 26 -13.67 12.52 -5.67
C GLU A 26 -12.59 12.78 -6.72
N HIS A 27 -12.01 11.72 -7.30
CA HIS A 27 -11.08 11.83 -8.42
C HIS A 27 -11.76 12.42 -9.66
N ALA A 28 -12.96 11.94 -10.01
CA ALA A 28 -13.74 12.48 -11.13
C ALA A 28 -14.14 13.95 -10.92
N ALA A 29 -14.33 14.37 -9.66
CA ALA A 29 -14.58 15.75 -9.28
C ALA A 29 -13.29 16.62 -9.20
N VAL A 30 -12.12 16.05 -9.53
CA VAL A 30 -10.80 16.72 -9.48
C VAL A 30 -10.43 17.20 -8.07
N ILE A 31 -11.05 16.61 -7.04
CA ILE A 31 -10.75 16.90 -5.63
C ILE A 31 -9.52 16.12 -5.19
N LEU A 32 -9.41 14.87 -5.65
CA LEU A 32 -8.33 13.97 -5.30
C LEU A 32 -7.40 13.80 -6.51
N PRO A 33 -6.24 14.47 -6.56
CA PRO A 33 -5.33 14.32 -7.70
C PRO A 33 -4.67 12.93 -7.63
N ILE A 34 -5.07 12.02 -8.52
CA ILE A 34 -4.39 10.73 -8.69
C ILE A 34 -3.36 10.89 -9.79
N PRO A 35 -2.07 10.59 -9.52
CA PRO A 35 -1.06 10.63 -10.56
C PRO A 35 -1.39 9.58 -11.63
N THR A 36 -1.60 10.03 -12.87
CA THR A 36 -1.85 9.16 -14.03
C THR A 36 -0.57 8.52 -14.57
N GLU A 37 0.58 9.08 -14.20
CA GLU A 37 1.90 8.55 -14.50
C GLU A 37 2.58 8.12 -13.20
N PRO A 38 3.39 7.04 -13.22
CA PRO A 38 4.21 6.69 -12.08
C PRO A 38 5.06 7.90 -11.70
N VAL A 39 4.92 8.40 -10.47
CA VAL A 39 5.64 9.58 -9.99
C VAL A 39 7.14 9.26 -10.04
N ALA A 40 7.84 9.86 -11.01
CA ALA A 40 9.29 9.74 -11.12
C ALA A 40 9.93 10.23 -9.81
N GLY A 41 10.54 9.33 -9.05
CA GLY A 41 11.18 9.65 -7.76
C GLY A 41 10.48 9.09 -6.52
N TRP A 42 9.34 8.41 -6.66
CA TRP A 42 8.90 7.47 -5.64
C TRP A 42 9.73 6.20 -5.78
N SER A 43 10.96 6.24 -5.28
CA SER A 43 11.71 5.03 -5.01
C SER A 43 10.83 4.17 -4.11
N VAL A 44 10.47 2.97 -4.56
CA VAL A 44 9.91 1.94 -3.70
C VAL A 44 10.77 1.94 -2.45
N PHE A 45 10.15 2.13 -1.30
CA PHE A 45 10.87 2.06 -0.04
C PHE A 45 11.46 0.65 0.03
N ASP A 46 12.75 0.52 -0.31
CA ASP A 46 13.58 -0.63 -0.01
C ASP A 46 13.72 -0.61 1.50
N GLY A 47 12.68 -1.09 2.18
CA GLY A 47 12.68 -1.23 3.62
C GLY A 47 13.95 -1.94 4.06
N PRO A 48 14.41 -1.70 5.30
CA PRO A 48 15.65 -2.29 5.78
C PRO A 48 15.65 -3.80 5.47
N PRO A 49 16.74 -4.35 4.90
CA PRO A 49 16.77 -5.73 4.40
C PRO A 49 16.38 -6.76 5.47
N ASN A 50 16.46 -6.37 6.74
CA ASN A 50 16.05 -7.15 7.90
C ASN A 50 14.54 -7.41 8.02
N LEU A 51 13.66 -6.67 7.33
CA LEU A 51 12.21 -6.93 7.32
C LEU A 51 11.81 -7.98 6.26
N ALA A 52 12.55 -8.07 5.16
CA ALA A 52 12.31 -9.08 4.11
C ALA A 52 12.70 -10.50 4.56
N ALA A 53 13.59 -10.62 5.54
CA ALA A 53 14.10 -11.89 6.04
C ALA A 53 13.29 -12.49 7.22
N GLY A 54 12.26 -11.79 7.73
CA GLY A 54 11.57 -12.18 8.96
C GLY A 54 10.36 -13.11 8.82
N ALA A 55 9.91 -13.41 7.59
CA ALA A 55 8.67 -14.17 7.37
C ALA A 55 8.83 -15.69 7.43
N ASP A 56 10.02 -16.22 7.74
CA ASP A 56 10.27 -17.66 7.79
C ASP A 56 11.05 -18.08 9.05
N GLN A 57 10.65 -17.57 10.23
CA GLN A 57 10.96 -18.27 11.48
C GLN A 57 9.80 -19.21 11.82
N PRO A 58 9.91 -20.53 11.53
CA PRO A 58 9.02 -21.51 12.13
C PRO A 58 9.19 -21.43 13.64
N GLY A 59 8.05 -21.34 14.34
CA GLY A 59 7.97 -21.12 15.78
C GLY A 59 8.99 -21.95 16.56
N THR A 60 9.89 -21.26 17.25
CA THR A 60 10.68 -21.87 18.31
C THR A 60 10.10 -21.41 19.63
N ASP A 61 9.14 -22.21 20.11
CA ASP A 61 8.88 -22.35 21.53
C ASP A 61 10.21 -22.57 22.25
N SER A 62 10.62 -21.58 23.05
CA SER A 62 11.61 -21.78 24.11
C SER A 62 11.38 -20.75 25.19
N ARG A 63 10.36 -21.02 26.02
CA ARG A 63 10.30 -20.45 27.37
C ARG A 63 11.49 -21.00 28.15
N SER A 64 12.42 -20.12 28.52
CA SER A 64 13.16 -20.19 29.78
C SER A 64 13.86 -18.86 30.00
N PHE A 65 13.31 -18.06 30.90
CA PHE A 65 14.03 -16.95 31.53
C PHE A 65 14.60 -17.46 32.85
N PRO A 66 15.87 -17.18 33.20
CA PRO A 66 16.41 -17.44 34.52
C PRO A 66 15.73 -16.60 35.60
#